data_AF-A0A511SV38-F1
#
_entry.id   AF-A0A511SV38-F1
#
_cell.length_a   1.000
_cell.length_b   1.000
_cell.length_c   1.000
_cell.angle_alpha   90.00
_cell.angle_beta   90.00
_cell.angle_gamma   90.00
#
_symmetry.space_group_name_H-M   'P 1'
#
loop_
_entity.id
_entity.type
_entity.pdbx_description
1 polymer ?
#
loop_
_entity_poly.entity_id
_entity_poly.type
_entity_poly.pdbx_seq_one_letter_code
_entity_poly.pdbx_strand_id
1 'polypeptide(L)'
;MLTRMSRAPMVLMALALVAVFLLLHLAGGRQYVGLLSGTRVGGAPELVFGLLYALTWFGAVLLAPILLLAGLADAALPGPPPAKRR
;
A
#
# COMPACT_ATOMS: atom_id res chain seq x y z
N MET A 1 26.31 8.26 -9.95
CA MET A 1 25.57 7.00 -10.17
C MET A 1 24.59 6.63 -9.05
N LEU A 2 24.71 7.17 -7.82
CA LEU A 2 23.78 6.89 -6.71
C LEU A 2 22.44 7.66 -6.73
N THR A 3 22.22 8.59 -7.66
CA THR A 3 21.04 9.48 -7.67
C THR A 3 19.82 8.94 -8.43
N ARG A 4 19.86 7.72 -8.98
CA ARG A 4 18.68 7.09 -9.61
C ARG A 4 17.82 6.26 -8.66
N MET A 5 18.33 5.93 -7.47
CA MET A 5 17.60 5.09 -6.50
C MET A 5 16.38 5.80 -5.87
N SER A 6 16.28 7.12 -5.99
CA SER A 6 15.19 7.93 -5.43
C SER A 6 14.01 8.20 -6.38
N ARG A 7 13.95 7.53 -7.55
CA ARG A 7 13.02 7.90 -8.64
C ARG A 7 11.67 7.17 -8.69
N ALA A 8 11.32 6.35 -7.68
CA ALA A 8 10.01 5.70 -7.68
C ALA A 8 9.41 5.55 -6.27
N PRO A 9 9.30 6.65 -5.50
CA PRO A 9 8.75 6.59 -4.13
C PRO A 9 7.35 5.98 -4.10
N MET A 10 6.54 6.23 -5.13
CA MET A 10 5.18 5.68 -5.26
C MET A 10 5.18 4.16 -5.51
N VAL A 11 6.07 3.65 -6.36
CA VAL A 11 6.20 2.21 -6.61
C VAL A 11 6.65 1.49 -5.34
N LEU A 12 7.65 2.02 -4.64
CA LEU A 12 8.11 1.43 -3.38
C LEU A 12 7.01 1.43 -2.32
N MET A 13 6.23 2.50 -2.23
CA MET A 13 5.10 2.59 -1.31
C MET A 13 3.99 1.59 -1.66
N ALA A 14 3.69 1.40 -2.95
CA ALA A 14 2.75 0.37 -3.42
C ALA A 14 3.22 -1.04 -3.01
N LEU A 15 4.50 -1.37 -3.27
CA LEU A 15 5.08 -2.65 -2.91
C LEU A 15 5.11 -2.87 -1.39
N ALA A 16 5.40 -1.82 -0.61
CA ALA A 16 5.39 -1.89 0.85
C ALA A 16 3.98 -2.17 1.39
N LEU A 17 2.94 -1.49 0.88
CA LEU A 17 1.56 -1.75 1.27
C LEU A 17 1.15 -3.20 1.00
N VAL A 18 1.48 -3.71 -0.20
CA VAL A 18 1.20 -5.10 -0.58
C VAL A 18 1.96 -6.06 0.33
N ALA A 19 3.26 -5.83 0.57
CA ALA A 19 4.07 -6.68 1.42
C ALA A 19 3.55 -6.75 2.87
N VAL A 20 3.22 -5.60 3.47
CA VAL A 20 2.63 -5.55 4.82
C VAL A 20 1.30 -6.29 4.87
N PHE A 21 0.42 -6.06 3.89
CA PHE A 21 -0.84 -6.79 3.79
C PHE A 21 -0.61 -8.31 3.69
N LEU A 22 0.31 -8.75 2.85
CA LEU A 22 0.62 -10.18 2.69
C LEU A 22 1.13 -10.80 3.98
N LEU A 23 2.01 -10.12 4.72
CA LEU A 23 2.48 -10.60 6.01
C LEU A 23 1.33 -10.77 7.01
N LEU A 24 0.44 -9.77 7.10
CA LEU A 24 -0.74 -9.87 7.96
C LEU A 24 -1.73 -10.96 7.49
N HIS A 25 -1.86 -11.15 6.18
CA HIS A 25 -2.71 -12.20 5.60
C HIS A 25 -2.20 -13.60 5.92
N LEU A 26 -0.89 -13.83 5.74
CA LEU A 26 -0.25 -15.10 6.06
C LEU A 26 -0.22 -15.37 7.57
N ALA A 27 -0.16 -14.33 8.40
CA ALA A 27 -0.34 -14.43 9.85
C ALA A 27 -1.80 -14.70 10.27
N GLY A 28 -2.74 -14.84 9.32
CA GLY A 28 -4.13 -15.20 9.60
C GLY A 28 -5.05 -14.01 9.91
N GLY A 29 -4.65 -12.77 9.61
CA GLY A 29 -5.41 -11.54 9.90
C GLY A 29 -6.90 -11.57 9.50
N ARG A 30 -7.23 -12.31 8.44
CA ARG A 30 -8.61 -12.52 7.97
C ARG A 30 -9.58 -12.99 9.06
N GLN A 31 -9.11 -13.81 10.02
CA GLN A 31 -9.98 -14.38 11.06
C GLN A 31 -10.50 -13.33 12.05
N TYR A 32 -9.79 -12.19 12.16
CA TYR A 32 -10.10 -11.13 13.11
C TYR A 32 -11.03 -10.07 12.52
N VAL A 33 -11.29 -10.09 11.21
CA VAL A 33 -12.32 -9.24 10.57
C VAL A 33 -13.72 -9.58 11.10
N GLY A 34 -13.95 -10.82 11.53
CA GLY A 34 -15.21 -11.22 12.18
C GLY A 34 -15.53 -10.45 13.47
N LEU A 35 -14.50 -9.92 14.17
CA LEU A 35 -14.73 -9.03 15.31
C LEU A 35 -15.29 -7.68 14.84
N LEU A 36 -14.80 -7.15 13.71
CA LEU A 36 -15.27 -5.87 13.16
C LEU A 36 -16.73 -5.94 12.70
N SER A 37 -17.16 -7.10 12.19
CA SER A 37 -18.55 -7.33 11.78
C SER A 37 -19.47 -7.77 12.93
N GLY A 38 -18.94 -7.93 14.15
CA GLY A 38 -19.71 -8.41 15.30
C GLY A 38 -20.09 -9.90 15.25
N THR A 39 -19.48 -10.67 14.35
CA THR A 39 -19.76 -12.12 14.17
C THR A 39 -18.86 -13.01 15.03
N ARG A 40 -17.85 -12.42 15.69
CA ARG A 40 -16.93 -13.11 16.59
C ARG A 40 -16.66 -12.25 17.83
N VAL A 41 -16.53 -12.89 18.98
CA VAL A 41 -16.09 -12.26 20.23
C VAL A 41 -14.58 -12.40 20.38
N GLY A 42 -13.91 -11.36 20.86
CA GLY A 42 -12.49 -11.39 21.21
C GLY A 42 -12.06 -10.14 21.97
N GLY A 43 -10.78 -10.05 22.29
CA GLY A 43 -10.22 -8.95 23.08
C GLY A 43 -9.79 -7.74 22.24
N ALA A 44 -9.30 -6.71 22.95
CA ALA A 44 -8.76 -5.50 22.32
C ALA A 44 -7.57 -5.77 21.38
N PRO A 45 -6.60 -6.66 21.70
CA PRO A 45 -5.49 -6.96 20.78
C PRO A 45 -5.98 -7.55 19.45
N GLU A 46 -6.93 -8.48 19.51
CA GLU A 46 -7.55 -9.10 18.33
C GLU A 46 -8.31 -8.09 17.48
N LEU A 47 -9.02 -7.17 18.12
CA LEU A 47 -9.72 -6.08 17.44
C LEU A 47 -8.74 -5.17 16.70
N VAL A 48 -7.64 -4.76 17.35
CA VAL A 48 -6.60 -3.94 16.73
C VAL A 48 -5.98 -4.66 15.55
N PHE A 49 -5.67 -5.95 15.69
CA PHE A 49 -5.09 -6.73 14.61
C PHE A 49 -6.05 -6.89 13.42
N GLY A 50 -7.34 -7.14 13.68
CA GLY A 50 -8.38 -7.16 12.65
C GLY A 50 -8.53 -5.81 11.93
N LEU A 51 -8.46 -4.70 12.67
CA LEU A 51 -8.51 -3.35 12.11
C LEU A 51 -7.29 -3.06 11.23
N LEU A 52 -6.08 -3.37 11.70
CA LEU A 52 -4.84 -3.22 10.91
C LEU A 52 -4.89 -4.07 9.64
N TYR A 53 -5.35 -5.31 9.74
CA TYR A 53 -5.55 -6.17 8.57
C TYR A 53 -6.56 -5.56 7.57
N ALA A 54 -7.70 -5.05 8.05
CA ALA A 54 -8.69 -4.42 7.18
C ALA A 54 -8.13 -3.17 6.49
N LEU A 55 -7.46 -2.28 7.23
CA LEU A 55 -6.86 -1.05 6.68
C LEU A 55 -5.79 -1.36 5.63
N THR A 56 -4.92 -2.33 5.90
CA THR A 56 -3.88 -2.74 4.95
C THR A 56 -4.47 -3.46 3.74
N TRP A 57 -5.57 -4.21 3.89
CA TRP A 57 -6.33 -4.78 2.77
C TRP A 57 -6.88 -3.68 1.86
N PHE A 58 -7.55 -2.66 2.42
CA PHE A 58 -8.02 -1.52 1.62
C PHE A 58 -6.87 -0.78 0.95
N GLY A 59 -5.75 -0.58 1.66
CA GLY A 59 -4.54 -0.01 1.09
C GLY A 59 -3.99 -0.82 -0.08
N ALA A 60 -3.90 -2.14 0.05
CA ALA A 60 -3.40 -3.03 -1.00
C ALA A 60 -4.34 -3.14 -2.20
N VAL A 61 -5.66 -3.14 -1.98
CA VAL A 61 -6.66 -3.31 -3.06
C VAL A 61 -6.98 -1.99 -3.76
N LEU A 62 -7.09 -0.88 -3.02
CA LEU A 62 -7.50 0.41 -3.58
C LEU A 62 -6.31 1.31 -3.90
N LEU A 63 -5.40 1.49 -2.94
CA LEU A 63 -4.34 2.50 -3.05
C LEU A 63 -3.11 1.99 -3.80
N ALA A 64 -2.66 0.76 -3.56
CA ALA A 64 -1.44 0.23 -4.17
C ALA A 64 -1.49 0.18 -5.71
N PRO A 65 -2.60 -0.19 -6.39
CA PRO A 65 -2.67 -0.14 -7.84
C PRO A 65 -2.53 1.29 -8.38
N ILE A 66 -3.16 2.27 -7.71
CA ILE A 66 -3.07 3.68 -8.09
C ILE A 66 -1.64 4.17 -7.96
N LEU A 67 -0.98 3.88 -6.83
CA LEU A 67 0.42 4.27 -6.60
C LEU A 67 1.38 3.60 -7.57
N LEU A 68 1.15 2.33 -7.90
CA LEU A 68 1.96 1.59 -8.86
C LEU A 68 1.82 2.22 -10.26
N LEU A 69 0.60 2.44 -10.72
CA LEU A 69 0.34 3.09 -12.01
C LEU A 69 0.91 4.50 -12.07
N ALA A 70 0.75 5.30 -11.02
CA ALA A 70 1.29 6.65 -10.94
C ALA A 70 2.82 6.64 -11.02
N GLY A 71 3.48 5.76 -10.27
CA GLY A 71 4.94 5.63 -10.29
C GLY A 71 5.47 5.10 -11.62
N LEU A 72 4.77 4.18 -12.27
CA LEU A 72 5.14 3.68 -13.60
C LEU A 72 4.93 4.75 -14.68
N ALA A 73 3.85 5.53 -14.60
CA ALA A 73 3.58 6.62 -15.53
C ALA A 73 4.65 7.72 -15.42
N ASP A 74 5.02 8.11 -14.20
CA ASP A 74 6.10 9.09 -13.95
C ASP A 74 7.46 8.60 -14.48
N ALA A 75 7.72 7.30 -14.39
CA ALA A 75 8.95 6.71 -14.94
C ALA A 75 8.95 6.57 -16.47
N ALA A 76 7.78 6.40 -17.09
CA ALA A 76 7.64 6.13 -18.53
C ALA A 76 7.42 7.40 -19.38
N LEU A 77 6.82 8.45 -18.83
CA LEU A 77 6.49 9.65 -19.57
C LEU A 77 7.68 10.63 -19.64
N PRO A 78 7.97 11.23 -20.80
CA PRO A 78 8.97 12.30 -20.89
C PRO A 78 8.54 13.49 -20.02
N GLY A 79 9.46 14.01 -19.21
CA GLY A 79 9.24 15.26 -18.49
C GLY A 79 8.91 16.41 -19.44
N PRO A 80 8.20 17.46 -18.97
CA PRO A 80 7.86 18.60 -19.82
C PRO A 80 9.12 19.23 -20.43
N PRO A 81 9.06 19.70 -21.68
CA PRO A 81 10.22 20.31 -22.33
C PRO A 81 10.72 21.49 -21.50
N PRO A 82 12.05 21.73 -21.43
CA PRO A 82 12.61 22.82 -20.66
C PRO A 82 12.03 24.15 -21.15
N ALA A 83 11.50 24.95 -20.22
CA ALA A 83 11.01 26.29 -20.54
C ALA A 83 12.17 27.11 -21.13
N LYS A 84 11.97 27.67 -22.34
CA LYS A 84 12.92 28.63 -22.91
C LYS A 84 13.07 29.80 -21.94
N ARG A 85 14.22 29.91 -21.28
CA ARG A 85 14.62 31.17 -20.62
C ARG A 85 14.71 32.22 -21.73
N ARG A 86 13.83 33.22 -21.68
CA ARG A 86 13.96 34.45 -22.46
C ARG A 86 14.96 35.37 -21.79
#